data_AF-A0A507DL24-F1
#
_entry.id   AF-A0A507DL24-F1
#
_cell.length_a   1.000
_cell.length_b   1.000
_cell.length_c   1.000
_cell.angle_alpha   90.00
_cell.angle_beta   90.00
_cell.angle_gamma   90.00
#
_symmetry.space_group_name_H-M   'P 1'
#
loop_
_entity.id
_entity.type
_entity.pdbx_description
1 polymer ?
#
loop_
_entity_poly.entity_id
_entity_poly.type
_entity_poly.pdbx_seq_one_letter_code
_entity_poly.pdbx_strand_id
1 'polypeptide(L)'
;MNPRWSAPGAASTLNPDGDADVPADAAFVYPDCIKCGGTYKPEVVFFGENLPPERRRSASEWVADASALLCFGTSLTAYSAYRIVKEATEGAIPVVIANLGPTRADALADMRFDEKNELLVPEVLRLLSGEDVSEEALQRRFRED
;
A
#
# COMPACT_ATOMS: atom_id res chain seq x y z
N MET A 1 7.34 17.67 28.01
CA MET A 1 6.08 17.00 27.64
C MET A 1 6.33 15.50 27.71
N ASN A 2 5.50 14.75 28.43
CA ASN A 2 5.55 13.28 28.61
C ASN A 2 6.90 12.63 28.99
N PRO A 3 7.74 13.20 29.88
CA PRO A 3 9.09 12.67 30.18
C PRO A 3 9.09 11.31 30.90
N ARG A 4 7.93 10.87 31.41
CA ARG A 4 7.73 9.57 32.08
C ARG A 4 6.96 8.56 31.23
N TRP A 5 6.61 8.91 29.99
CA TRP A 5 5.96 7.98 29.08
C TRP A 5 7.00 7.04 28.46
N SER A 6 7.39 6.04 29.23
CA SER A 6 7.96 4.80 28.71
C SER A 6 6.83 3.79 28.70
N ALA A 7 6.40 3.30 27.54
CA ALA A 7 5.33 2.30 27.45
C ALA A 7 5.65 1.13 28.42
N PRO A 8 4.93 0.97 29.54
CA PRO A 8 5.28 -0.07 30.49
C PRO A 8 4.89 -1.43 29.90
N GLY A 9 5.88 -2.25 29.56
CA GLY A 9 5.79 -3.70 29.73
C GLY A 9 4.82 -4.51 28.86
N ALA A 10 4.41 -4.08 27.67
CA ALA A 10 3.71 -4.98 26.76
C ALA A 10 4.37 -4.97 25.39
N ALA A 11 4.63 -6.14 24.82
CA ALA A 11 4.77 -6.30 23.39
C ALA A 11 3.43 -5.89 22.76
N SER A 12 3.21 -4.58 22.60
CA SER A 12 2.07 -4.05 21.89
C SER A 12 2.29 -4.40 20.42
N THR A 13 1.44 -5.27 19.88
CA THR A 13 1.35 -5.46 18.44
C THR A 13 1.10 -4.08 17.83
N LEU A 14 2.07 -3.56 17.10
CA LEU A 14 1.93 -2.29 16.40
C LEU A 14 1.06 -2.54 15.17
N ASN A 15 0.02 -1.73 15.00
CA ASN A 15 -0.79 -1.77 13.80
C ASN A 15 -0.02 -1.16 12.61
N PRO A 16 -0.43 -1.45 11.35
CA PRO A 16 0.25 -0.93 10.17
C PRO A 16 0.27 0.61 10.06
N ASP A 17 -0.65 1.31 10.72
CA ASP A 17 -0.71 2.77 10.81
C ASP A 17 0.11 3.36 11.98
N GLY A 18 0.74 2.50 12.78
CA GLY A 18 1.53 2.88 13.94
C GLY A 18 0.74 2.97 15.24
N ASP A 19 -0.55 2.63 15.23
CA ASP A 19 -1.36 2.58 16.44
C ASP A 19 -0.94 1.40 17.33
N ALA A 20 -1.15 1.57 18.64
CA ALA A 20 -0.90 0.55 19.64
C ALA A 20 -1.99 0.58 20.71
N ASP A 21 -2.28 -0.57 21.30
CA ASP A 21 -3.22 -0.66 22.41
C ASP A 21 -2.66 0.06 23.63
N VAL A 22 -3.35 1.11 24.07
CA VAL A 22 -3.01 1.89 25.27
C VAL A 22 -4.17 1.90 26.26
N PRO A 23 -3.91 1.87 27.58
CA PRO A 23 -4.95 2.02 28.58
C PRO A 23 -5.72 3.34 28.41
N ALA A 24 -7.04 3.28 28.56
CA ALA A 24 -7.92 4.44 28.36
C ALA A 24 -7.68 5.57 29.37
N ASP A 25 -7.08 5.28 30.52
CA ASP A 25 -6.73 6.21 31.59
C ASP A 25 -5.30 6.74 31.49
N ALA A 26 -4.60 6.46 30.39
CA ALA A 26 -3.22 6.89 30.21
C ALA A 26 -3.14 8.43 30.13
N ALA A 27 -2.38 9.04 31.05
CA ALA A 27 -2.24 10.49 31.18
C ALA A 27 -1.27 11.05 30.12
N PHE A 28 -1.71 11.10 28.85
CA PHE A 28 -0.92 11.65 27.74
C PHE A 28 -1.24 13.12 27.55
N VAL A 29 -0.20 13.94 27.42
CA VAL A 29 -0.36 15.35 27.07
C VAL A 29 0.04 15.55 25.62
N TYR A 30 -0.91 15.91 24.76
CA TYR A 30 -0.63 16.26 23.37
C TYR A 30 0.13 17.60 23.29
N PRO A 31 1.13 17.74 22.42
CA PRO A 31 1.77 19.02 22.18
C PRO A 31 0.84 19.94 21.37
N ASP A 32 0.76 21.20 21.75
CA ASP A 32 0.06 22.23 20.97
C ASP A 32 0.92 22.72 19.80
N CYS A 33 0.25 23.22 18.76
CA CYS A 33 0.94 23.86 17.64
C CYS A 33 1.68 25.12 18.08
N ILE A 34 3.00 25.17 17.89
CA ILE A 34 3.85 26.32 18.29
C ILE A 34 3.50 27.62 17.54
N LYS A 35 2.73 27.55 16.45
CA LYS A 35 2.32 28.71 15.64
C LYS A 35 0.94 29.24 16.02
N CYS A 36 -0.01 28.37 16.39
CA CYS A 36 -1.42 28.75 16.58
C CYS A 36 -2.11 28.13 17.79
N GLY A 37 -1.45 27.25 18.54
CA GLY A 37 -2.04 26.55 19.69
C GLY A 37 -3.02 25.42 19.35
N GLY A 38 -3.23 25.11 18.07
CA GLY A 38 -4.14 24.05 17.63
C GLY A 38 -3.60 22.64 17.80
N THR A 39 -4.48 21.65 17.68
CA THR A 39 -4.13 20.22 17.71
C THR A 39 -3.49 19.75 16.41
N TYR A 40 -2.44 18.96 16.50
CA TYR A 40 -1.85 18.29 15.34
C TYR A 40 -2.67 17.07 14.90
N LYS A 41 -2.79 16.89 13.59
CA LYS A 41 -3.22 15.64 12.96
C LYS A 41 -2.05 15.12 12.10
N PRO A 42 -1.73 13.81 12.11
CA PRO A 42 -0.78 13.26 11.16
C PRO A 42 -1.22 13.54 9.72
N GLU A 43 -0.25 13.74 8.83
CA GLU A 43 -0.52 14.01 7.40
C GLU A 43 -0.84 12.71 6.64
N VAL A 44 -1.89 12.02 7.09
CA VAL A 44 -2.42 10.79 6.50
C VAL A 44 -3.93 10.93 6.27
N VAL A 45 -4.46 10.10 5.38
CA VAL A 45 -5.90 10.03 5.09
C VAL A 45 -6.52 8.95 5.96
N PHE A 46 -7.39 9.33 6.87
CA PHE A 46 -8.17 8.41 7.69
C PHE A 46 -9.39 7.88 6.93
N PHE A 47 -9.97 6.77 7.42
CA PHE A 47 -11.22 6.25 6.89
C PHE A 47 -12.33 7.33 6.97
N GLY A 48 -13.04 7.51 5.85
CA GLY A 48 -14.06 8.55 5.71
C GLY A 48 -13.54 9.89 5.20
N GLU A 49 -12.23 10.12 5.17
CA GLU A 49 -11.65 11.31 4.56
C GLU A 49 -11.48 11.14 3.04
N ASN A 50 -11.54 12.27 2.33
CA ASN A 50 -11.25 12.29 0.90
C ASN A 50 -9.75 12.40 0.65
N LEU A 51 -9.26 11.68 -0.35
CA LEU A 51 -7.91 11.87 -0.87
C LEU A 51 -7.77 13.30 -1.42
N PRO A 52 -6.65 14.01 -1.16
CA PRO A 52 -6.39 15.32 -1.75
C PRO A 52 -6.57 15.29 -3.28
N PRO A 53 -7.32 16.25 -3.87
CA PRO A 53 -7.64 16.23 -5.30
C PRO A 53 -6.43 16.16 -6.21
N GLU A 54 -5.34 16.86 -5.86
CA GLU A 54 -4.11 16.86 -6.65
C GLU A 54 -3.39 15.51 -6.61
N ARG A 55 -3.35 14.83 -5.46
CA ARG A 55 -2.78 13.47 -5.38
C ARG A 55 -3.55 12.49 -6.26
N ARG A 56 -4.88 12.63 -6.29
CA ARG A 56 -5.73 11.82 -7.19
C ARG A 56 -5.40 12.11 -8.66
N ARG A 57 -5.32 13.39 -9.03
CA ARG A 57 -5.05 13.81 -10.41
C ARG A 57 -3.71 13.28 -10.91
N SER A 58 -2.65 13.47 -10.12
CA SER A 58 -1.31 12.97 -10.48
C SER A 58 -1.27 11.45 -10.64
N ALA A 59 -1.97 10.70 -9.78
CA ALA A 59 -2.06 9.25 -9.93
C ALA A 59 -2.72 8.85 -11.26
N SER A 60 -3.82 9.52 -11.64
CA SER A 60 -4.50 9.25 -12.92
C SER A 60 -3.62 9.61 -14.12
N GLU A 61 -2.86 10.71 -14.06
CA GLU A 61 -1.90 11.09 -15.11
C GLU A 61 -0.80 10.03 -15.26
N TRP A 62 -0.23 9.55 -14.15
CA TRP A 62 0.79 8.49 -14.20
C TRP A 62 0.26 7.17 -14.78
N VAL A 63 -0.98 6.80 -14.48
CA VAL A 63 -1.60 5.61 -15.08
C VAL A 63 -1.77 5.78 -16.59
N ALA A 64 -2.24 6.95 -17.03
CA ALA A 64 -2.45 7.21 -18.45
C ALA A 64 -1.14 7.16 -19.26
N ASP A 65 -0.03 7.54 -18.66
CA ASP A 65 1.30 7.52 -19.29
C ASP A 65 2.06 6.19 -19.10
N ALA A 66 1.54 5.26 -18.30
CA ALA A 66 2.22 4.01 -17.98
C ALA A 66 2.10 2.97 -19.11
N SER A 67 3.12 2.15 -19.29
CA SER A 67 3.06 0.96 -20.16
C SER A 67 2.41 -0.25 -19.49
N ALA A 68 2.36 -0.27 -18.15
CA ALA A 68 1.73 -1.30 -17.33
C ALA A 68 1.55 -0.80 -15.87
N LEU A 69 0.63 -1.40 -15.12
CA LEU A 69 0.40 -1.17 -13.70
C LEU A 69 0.72 -2.43 -12.89
N LEU A 70 1.67 -2.35 -11.96
CA LEU A 70 1.96 -3.41 -10.99
C LEU A 70 1.32 -3.10 -9.63
N CYS A 71 0.38 -3.93 -9.20
CA CYS A 71 -0.19 -3.91 -7.86
C CYS A 71 0.58 -4.90 -6.98
N PHE A 72 1.33 -4.38 -6.01
CA PHE A 72 2.22 -5.18 -5.17
C PHE A 72 1.81 -5.13 -3.69
N GLY A 73 1.59 -6.29 -3.06
CA GLY A 73 1.36 -6.38 -1.62
C GLY A 73 0.11 -5.64 -1.11
N THR A 74 -0.96 -5.61 -1.92
CA THR A 74 -2.20 -4.91 -1.59
C THR A 74 -3.41 -5.76 -1.92
N SER A 75 -4.38 -5.80 -0.99
CA SER A 75 -5.67 -6.47 -1.20
C SER A 75 -6.62 -5.70 -2.13
N LEU A 76 -6.31 -4.42 -2.38
CA LEU A 76 -7.12 -3.50 -3.19
C LEU A 76 -8.58 -3.36 -2.69
N THR A 77 -8.84 -3.64 -1.42
CA THR A 77 -10.18 -3.52 -0.83
C THR A 77 -10.62 -2.06 -0.72
N ALA A 78 -9.71 -1.18 -0.31
CA ALA A 78 -9.92 0.27 -0.27
C ALA A 78 -10.14 0.84 -1.68
N TYR A 79 -11.27 1.53 -1.87
CA TYR A 79 -11.67 2.01 -3.20
C TYR A 79 -10.71 3.04 -3.80
N SER A 80 -10.00 3.81 -2.96
CA SER A 80 -9.00 4.78 -3.40
C SER A 80 -7.90 4.13 -4.24
N ALA A 81 -7.41 2.96 -3.84
CA ALA A 81 -6.44 2.17 -4.59
C ALA A 81 -7.09 1.39 -5.73
N TYR A 82 -8.23 0.74 -5.49
CA TYR A 82 -8.95 -0.02 -6.52
C TYR A 82 -9.32 0.81 -7.76
N ARG A 83 -9.64 2.10 -7.56
CA ARG A 83 -9.96 3.02 -8.67
C ARG A 83 -8.79 3.17 -9.65
N ILE A 84 -7.55 3.13 -9.18
CA ILE A 84 -6.35 3.22 -10.04
C ILE A 84 -6.32 2.02 -11.00
N VAL A 85 -6.67 0.81 -10.50
CA VAL A 85 -6.76 -0.39 -11.33
C VAL A 85 -7.87 -0.26 -12.36
N LYS A 86 -9.04 0.27 -11.96
CA LYS A 86 -10.12 0.54 -12.91
C LYS A 86 -9.69 1.52 -14.02
N GLU A 87 -9.02 2.60 -13.65
CA GLU A 87 -8.50 3.61 -14.60
C GLU A 87 -7.51 2.96 -15.59
N ALA A 88 -6.63 2.08 -15.11
CA ALA A 88 -5.71 1.32 -15.95
C ALA A 88 -6.45 0.40 -16.93
N THR A 89 -7.39 -0.42 -16.45
CA THR A 89 -8.18 -1.31 -17.30
C THR A 89 -9.02 -0.54 -18.33
N GLU A 90 -9.65 0.56 -17.93
CA GLU A 90 -10.42 1.43 -18.83
C GLU A 90 -9.53 2.09 -19.90
N GLY A 91 -8.27 2.38 -19.57
CA GLY A 91 -7.24 2.88 -20.48
C GLY A 91 -6.51 1.82 -21.30
N ALA A 92 -6.91 0.54 -21.20
CA ALA A 92 -6.20 -0.61 -21.80
C ALA A 92 -4.71 -0.71 -21.39
N ILE A 93 -4.40 -0.26 -20.18
CA ILE A 93 -3.08 -0.42 -19.56
C ILE A 93 -3.04 -1.81 -18.88
N PRO A 94 -2.08 -2.68 -19.23
CA PRO A 94 -1.95 -3.99 -18.62
C PRO A 94 -1.80 -3.92 -17.10
N VAL A 95 -2.53 -4.77 -16.37
CA VAL A 95 -2.52 -4.86 -14.91
C VAL A 95 -1.89 -6.17 -14.47
N VAL A 96 -0.83 -6.07 -13.66
CA VAL A 96 -0.18 -7.20 -13.00
C VAL A 96 -0.42 -7.12 -11.51
N ILE A 97 -0.83 -8.23 -10.89
CA ILE A 97 -1.02 -8.34 -9.45
C ILE A 97 0.01 -9.31 -8.87
N ALA A 98 0.75 -8.85 -7.87
CA ALA A 98 1.74 -9.61 -7.12
C ALA A 98 1.39 -9.50 -5.63
N ASN A 99 0.63 -10.47 -5.13
CA ASN A 99 0.12 -10.42 -3.76
C ASN A 99 -0.26 -11.83 -3.29
N LEU A 100 0.17 -12.19 -2.07
CA LEU A 100 -0.28 -13.41 -1.41
C LEU A 100 -1.77 -13.27 -1.02
N GLY A 101 -2.58 -14.19 -1.51
CA GLY A 101 -4.03 -14.22 -1.26
C GLY A 101 -4.84 -13.33 -2.21
N PRO A 102 -6.18 -13.36 -2.08
CA PRO A 102 -7.08 -12.74 -3.04
C PRO A 102 -7.03 -11.22 -3.00
N THR A 103 -7.30 -10.59 -4.14
CA THR A 103 -7.49 -9.15 -4.24
C THR A 103 -8.85 -8.81 -4.82
N ARG A 104 -9.34 -7.60 -4.54
CA ARG A 104 -10.58 -7.09 -5.14
C ARG A 104 -10.50 -6.99 -6.68
N ALA A 105 -9.29 -6.94 -7.24
CA ALA A 105 -9.08 -6.71 -8.66
C ALA A 105 -8.60 -7.96 -9.42
N ASP A 106 -8.66 -9.16 -8.83
CA ASP A 106 -8.16 -10.38 -9.48
C ASP A 106 -8.78 -10.59 -10.88
N ALA A 107 -10.07 -10.29 -11.04
CA ALA A 107 -10.77 -10.41 -12.34
C ALA A 107 -10.40 -9.34 -13.38
N LEU A 108 -9.67 -8.29 -12.98
CA LEU A 108 -9.19 -7.22 -13.84
C LEU A 108 -7.70 -7.36 -14.20
N ALA A 109 -7.02 -8.34 -13.61
CA ALA A 109 -5.60 -8.56 -13.82
C ALA A 109 -5.35 -9.34 -15.11
N ASP A 110 -4.40 -8.87 -15.92
CA ASP A 110 -3.86 -9.62 -17.05
C ASP A 110 -2.93 -10.74 -16.57
N MET A 111 -2.26 -10.54 -15.43
CA MET A 111 -1.37 -11.52 -14.81
C MET A 111 -1.41 -11.44 -13.28
N ARG A 112 -1.39 -12.60 -12.61
CA ARG A 112 -1.38 -12.69 -11.15
C ARG A 112 -0.29 -13.65 -10.64
N PHE A 113 0.44 -13.20 -9.63
CA PHE A 113 1.39 -13.98 -8.85
C PHE A 113 0.88 -14.07 -7.41
N ASP A 114 0.60 -15.29 -6.97
CA ASP A 114 0.12 -15.58 -5.61
C ASP A 114 1.29 -16.06 -4.75
N GLU A 115 2.10 -15.11 -4.29
CA GLU A 115 3.32 -15.44 -3.55
C GLU A 115 3.66 -14.34 -2.54
N LYS A 116 4.48 -14.69 -1.54
CA LYS A 116 5.05 -13.73 -0.59
C LYS A 116 5.86 -12.66 -1.31
N ASN A 117 5.62 -11.41 -0.94
CA ASN A 117 6.35 -10.24 -1.44
C ASN A 117 7.88 -10.41 -1.33
N GLU A 118 8.38 -11.03 -0.26
CA GLU A 118 9.82 -11.30 -0.05
C GLU A 118 10.46 -12.11 -1.18
N LEU A 119 9.70 -13.00 -1.82
CA LEU A 119 10.16 -13.82 -2.94
C LEU A 119 9.98 -13.10 -4.29
N LEU A 120 9.01 -12.18 -4.37
CA LEU A 120 8.70 -11.44 -5.59
C LEU A 120 9.59 -10.20 -5.79
N VAL A 121 9.97 -9.47 -4.73
CA VAL A 121 10.79 -8.25 -4.83
C VAL A 121 12.09 -8.48 -5.65
N PRO A 122 12.91 -9.52 -5.38
CA PRO A 122 14.14 -9.73 -6.12
C PRO A 122 13.92 -9.92 -7.62
N GLU A 123 12.83 -10.57 -8.02
CA GLU A 123 12.52 -10.82 -9.43
C GLU A 123 12.02 -9.57 -10.15
N VAL A 124 11.15 -8.80 -9.50
CA VAL A 124 10.71 -7.51 -10.04
C VAL A 124 11.92 -6.60 -10.25
N LEU A 125 12.87 -6.58 -9.32
CA LEU A 125 14.11 -5.82 -9.47
C LEU A 125 14.98 -6.31 -10.62
N ARG A 126 15.13 -7.63 -10.81
CA ARG A 126 15.86 -8.21 -11.95
C ARG A 126 15.26 -7.78 -13.29
N LEU A 127 13.95 -7.96 -13.45
CA LEU A 127 13.22 -7.56 -14.65
C LEU A 127 13.37 -6.08 -14.96
N LEU A 128 13.19 -5.22 -13.95
CA LEU A 128 13.32 -3.77 -14.11
C LEU A 128 14.77 -3.33 -14.38
N SER A 129 15.76 -4.15 -14.01
CA SER A 129 17.18 -3.91 -14.30
C SER A 129 17.59 -4.34 -15.71
N GLY A 130 16.66 -4.89 -16.51
CA GLY A 130 16.90 -5.35 -17.87
C GLY A 130 17.53 -6.74 -17.96
N GLU A 131 17.49 -7.53 -16.88
CA GLU A 131 17.85 -8.94 -16.96
C GLU A 131 16.73 -9.69 -17.71
N ASP A 132 17.12 -10.46 -18.73
CA ASP A 132 16.21 -11.32 -19.48
C ASP A 132 15.76 -12.48 -18.59
N VAL A 133 14.58 -12.35 -17.99
CA VAL A 133 13.90 -13.43 -17.28
C VAL A 133 12.71 -13.86 -18.14
N SER A 134 12.74 -15.08 -18.68
CA SER A 134 11.65 -15.54 -19.53
C SER A 134 10.34 -15.65 -18.74
N GLU A 135 9.23 -15.31 -19.38
CA GLU A 135 7.89 -15.46 -18.81
C GLU A 135 7.64 -16.90 -18.34
N GLU A 136 8.13 -17.89 -19.09
CA GLU A 136 8.02 -19.30 -18.71
C GLU A 136 8.85 -19.65 -17.47
N ALA A 137 9.98 -18.98 -17.25
CA ALA A 137 10.81 -19.19 -16.05
C ALA A 137 10.12 -18.60 -14.81
N LEU A 138 9.51 -17.42 -14.92
CA LEU A 138 8.72 -16.82 -13.85
C LEU A 138 7.47 -17.65 -13.54
N GLN A 139 6.70 -18.00 -14.57
CA GLN A 139 5.50 -18.81 -14.41
C GLN A 139 5.80 -20.22 -13.91
N ARG A 140 6.90 -20.86 -14.30
CA ARG A 140 7.30 -22.17 -13.77
C ARG A 140 7.72 -22.09 -12.30
N ARG A 141 8.29 -20.96 -11.89
CA ARG A 141 8.81 -20.75 -10.54
C ARG A 141 7.74 -20.33 -9.54
N PHE A 142 6.71 -19.61 -10.00
CA PHE A 142 5.61 -19.09 -9.16
C PHE A 142 4.24 -19.75 -9.43
N ARG A 143 4.20 -20.82 -10.24
CA ARG A 143 3.09 -21.77 -10.16
C ARG A 143 3.32 -22.70 -8.97
N GLU A 144 2.34 -22.81 -8.11
CA GLU A 144 2.18 -23.96 -7.21
C GLU A 144 1.15 -24.94 -7.79
N ASP A 145 1.21 -26.19 -7.33
CA ASP A 145 0.18 -27.24 -7.45
C ASP A 145 -1.21 -26.77 -6.96
#